data_AF-A0A2V1BHY8-F1
#
_entry.id   AF-A0A2V1BHY8-F1
#
_cell.length_a   1.000
_cell.length_b   1.000
_cell.length_c   1.000
_cell.angle_alpha   90.00
_cell.angle_beta   90.00
_cell.angle_gamma   90.00
#
_symmetry.space_group_name_H-M   'P 1'
#
loop_
_entity.id
_entity.type
_entity.pdbx_description
1 polymer ?
#
loop_
_entity_poly.entity_id
_entity_poly.type
_entity_poly.pdbx_seq_one_letter_code
_entity_poly.pdbx_strand_id
1 'polypeptide(L)'
;MARISRVETDDSISWYVEQSGSGSHIVLIPSGEGDCHSFRALAKLLSPKFSVTTFDMPGFSRTDAPSSALENLTPAKGAEQIIALLDKLGVPKATFYGSSSGGLFALALLQDYEERVERIFIHEVPMHVIGGLRDWVNLPPSEDGKIIAHCKELFANVMNEDAVAWESLGHDSGGRS
;
A
#
# COMPACT_ATOMS: atom_id res chain seq x y z
N MET A 1 -17.43 10.37 10.05
CA MET A 1 -17.11 10.34 8.60
C MET A 1 -15.63 10.63 8.44
N ALA A 2 -14.99 10.10 7.41
CA ALA A 2 -13.58 10.38 7.15
C ALA A 2 -13.42 11.81 6.60
N ARG A 3 -12.42 12.53 7.10
CA ARG A 3 -11.92 13.78 6.54
C ARG A 3 -10.98 13.43 5.40
N ILE A 4 -11.27 13.98 4.22
CA ILE A 4 -10.42 13.88 3.04
C ILE A 4 -9.65 15.18 2.90
N SER A 5 -8.36 15.09 2.60
CA SER A 5 -7.50 16.26 2.37
C SER A 5 -6.41 16.00 1.36
N ARG A 6 -5.94 17.09 0.74
CA ARG A 6 -4.64 17.13 0.06
C ARG A 6 -3.57 17.67 0.99
N VAL A 7 -2.38 17.06 0.98
CA VAL A 7 -1.24 17.48 1.79
C VAL A 7 0.00 17.55 0.92
N GLU A 8 0.64 18.71 0.87
CA GLU A 8 1.89 18.90 0.12
C GLU A 8 3.10 18.66 1.03
N THR A 9 4.03 17.84 0.58
CA THR A 9 5.34 17.63 1.23
C THR A 9 6.46 18.34 0.46
N ASP A 10 7.61 18.56 1.12
CA ASP A 10 8.69 19.39 0.56
C ASP A 10 9.40 18.74 -0.64
N ASP A 11 9.22 17.43 -0.81
CA ASP A 11 9.61 16.63 -1.98
C ASP A 11 8.63 16.75 -3.16
N SER A 12 7.70 17.72 -3.12
CA SER A 12 6.73 18.04 -4.17
C SER A 12 5.71 16.93 -4.44
N ILE A 13 5.40 16.11 -3.44
CA ILE A 13 4.30 15.14 -3.50
C ILE A 13 3.01 15.78 -2.95
N SER A 14 1.93 15.70 -3.74
CA SER A 14 0.58 16.12 -3.37
C SER A 14 -0.24 14.91 -2.95
N TRP A 15 -0.23 14.61 -1.65
CA TRP A 15 -0.84 13.41 -1.08
C TRP A 15 -2.35 13.53 -0.99
N TYR A 16 -3.07 12.52 -1.49
CA TYR A 16 -4.44 12.26 -1.08
C TYR A 16 -4.46 11.50 0.24
N VAL A 17 -5.13 12.04 1.26
CA VAL A 17 -5.17 11.48 2.61
C VAL A 17 -6.61 11.36 3.09
N GLU A 18 -6.96 10.20 3.66
CA GLU A 18 -8.18 10.00 4.44
C GLU A 18 -7.84 9.83 5.92
N GLN A 19 -8.48 10.63 6.79
CA GLN A 19 -8.34 10.53 8.24
C GLN A 19 -9.69 10.37 8.93
N SER A 20 -9.78 9.51 9.94
CA SER A 20 -11.02 9.32 10.70
C SER A 20 -10.77 8.96 12.16
N GLY A 21 -11.68 9.36 13.04
CA GLY A 21 -11.61 9.04 14.46
C GLY A 21 -10.71 9.98 15.25
N SER A 22 -10.35 9.54 16.46
CA SER A 22 -9.55 10.28 17.42
C SER A 22 -8.86 9.32 18.39
N GLY A 23 -7.76 9.73 19.02
CA GLY A 23 -7.00 8.89 19.95
C GLY A 23 -5.64 8.51 19.37
N SER A 24 -5.09 7.38 19.80
CA SER A 24 -3.79 6.89 19.31
C SER A 24 -3.81 6.68 17.79
N HIS A 25 -2.69 7.00 17.14
CA HIS A 25 -2.60 6.97 15.68
C HIS A 25 -2.38 5.56 15.14
N ILE A 26 -3.17 5.20 14.14
CA ILE A 26 -2.96 4.03 13.28
C ILE A 26 -2.80 4.52 11.84
N VAL A 27 -1.73 4.11 11.18
CA VAL A 27 -1.45 4.42 9.78
C VAL A 27 -1.59 3.14 8.95
N LEU A 28 -2.46 3.15 7.95
CA LEU A 28 -2.70 2.03 7.04
C LEU A 28 -2.01 2.35 5.70
N ILE A 29 -0.92 1.62 5.42
CA ILE A 29 -0.09 1.78 4.22
C ILE A 29 -0.61 0.83 3.13
N PRO A 30 -1.02 1.34 1.95
CA PRO A 30 -1.49 0.49 0.84
C PRO A 30 -0.44 -0.52 0.36
N SER A 31 -0.91 -1.56 -0.33
CA SER A 31 -0.02 -2.51 -1.01
C SER A 31 0.44 -1.93 -2.36
N GLY A 32 0.93 -2.76 -3.29
CA GLY A 32 1.54 -2.30 -4.54
C GLY A 32 0.59 -1.56 -5.49
N GLU A 33 -0.72 -1.70 -5.32
CA GLU A 33 -1.75 -0.94 -6.04
C GLU A 33 -1.81 0.53 -5.60
N GLY A 34 -1.29 0.87 -4.42
CA GLY A 34 -1.14 2.24 -3.96
C GLY A 34 -2.45 2.97 -3.61
N ASP A 35 -3.61 2.32 -3.64
CA ASP A 35 -4.92 2.94 -3.38
C ASP A 35 -5.41 2.69 -1.95
N CYS A 36 -5.68 3.76 -1.20
CA CYS A 36 -6.17 3.66 0.18
C CYS A 36 -7.65 3.28 0.32
N HIS A 37 -8.43 3.27 -0.76
CA HIS A 37 -9.86 2.99 -0.71
C HIS A 37 -10.16 1.58 -0.19
N SER A 38 -9.26 0.63 -0.44
CA SER A 38 -9.32 -0.73 0.09
C SER A 38 -9.43 -0.78 1.62
N PHE A 39 -8.90 0.24 2.33
CA PHE A 39 -8.94 0.32 3.79
C PHE A 39 -10.22 0.95 4.36
N ARG A 40 -11.14 1.46 3.54
CA ARG A 40 -12.32 2.19 4.02
C ARG A 40 -13.13 1.42 5.07
N ALA A 41 -13.32 0.12 4.87
CA ALA A 41 -14.04 -0.74 5.81
C ALA A 41 -13.27 -0.88 7.14
N LEU A 42 -11.96 -1.13 7.08
CA LEU A 42 -11.10 -1.26 8.25
C LEU A 42 -11.01 0.06 9.03
N ALA A 43 -10.81 1.19 8.34
CA ALA A 43 -10.78 2.51 8.95
C ALA A 43 -12.10 2.82 9.69
N LYS A 44 -13.25 2.46 9.10
CA LYS A 44 -14.55 2.60 9.76
C LYS A 44 -14.63 1.77 11.05
N LEU A 45 -14.09 0.56 11.07
CA LEU A 45 -14.09 -0.30 12.27
C LEU A 45 -13.16 0.21 13.38
N LEU A 46 -12.03 0.83 13.02
CA LEU A 46 -11.01 1.29 13.96
C LEU A 46 -11.26 2.72 14.48
N SER A 47 -11.83 3.59 13.65
CA SER A 47 -12.06 5.01 13.96
C SER A 47 -12.86 5.34 15.25
N PRO A 48 -13.72 4.45 15.80
CA PRO A 48 -14.34 4.71 17.10
C PRO A 48 -13.35 4.79 18.27
N LYS A 49 -12.13 4.23 18.13
CA LYS A 49 -11.13 4.17 19.22
C LYS A 49 -9.76 4.75 18.85
N PHE A 50 -9.48 4.91 17.57
CA PHE A 50 -8.17 5.31 17.06
C PHE A 50 -8.31 6.48 16.07
N SER A 51 -7.24 7.27 15.96
CA SER A 51 -7.06 8.21 14.86
C SER A 51 -6.44 7.45 13.69
N VAL A 52 -7.26 7.08 12.70
CA VAL A 52 -6.84 6.28 11.56
C VAL A 52 -6.49 7.20 10.40
N THR A 53 -5.27 7.06 9.88
CA THR A 53 -4.77 7.75 8.69
C THR A 53 -4.48 6.72 7.60
N THR A 54 -4.90 6.99 6.37
CA THR A 54 -4.47 6.27 5.18
C THR A 54 -4.35 7.24 4.01
N PHE A 55 -3.67 6.84 2.94
CA PHE A 55 -3.30 7.74 1.85
C PHE A 55 -2.98 6.94 0.58
N ASP A 56 -3.11 7.58 -0.57
CA ASP A 56 -2.61 6.97 -1.81
C ASP A 56 -1.09 7.13 -1.89
N MET A 57 -0.39 6.11 -2.35
CA MET A 57 1.07 6.15 -2.50
C MET A 57 1.49 7.14 -3.61
N PRO A 58 2.71 7.71 -3.55
CA PRO A 58 3.20 8.66 -4.55
C PRO A 58 3.09 8.09 -5.97
N GLY A 59 2.42 8.81 -6.88
CA GLY A 59 2.22 8.38 -8.27
C GLY A 59 1.09 7.36 -8.49
N PHE A 60 0.33 7.05 -7.44
CA PHE A 60 -0.83 6.15 -7.51
C PHE A 60 -2.13 6.89 -7.23
N SER A 61 -3.20 6.43 -7.89
CA SER A 61 -4.57 6.88 -7.69
C SER A 61 -4.73 8.41 -7.67
N ARG A 62 -4.93 9.02 -6.49
CA ARG A 62 -5.20 10.46 -6.33
C ARG A 62 -4.00 11.25 -5.79
N THR A 63 -2.86 10.61 -5.53
CA THR A 63 -1.63 11.28 -5.10
C THR A 63 -0.76 11.60 -6.31
N ASP A 64 -0.52 12.90 -6.53
CA ASP A 64 0.35 13.39 -7.60
C ASP A 64 1.79 13.48 -7.10
N ALA A 65 2.77 13.03 -7.90
CA ALA A 65 4.18 13.03 -7.52
C ALA A 65 5.12 13.22 -8.73
N PRO A 66 6.32 13.83 -8.55
CA PRO A 66 7.33 13.87 -9.60
C PRO A 66 7.90 12.48 -9.89
N SER A 67 8.44 12.25 -11.10
CA SER A 67 9.04 10.95 -11.48
C SER A 67 10.14 10.52 -10.51
N SER A 68 10.91 11.48 -10.00
CA SER A 68 11.96 11.26 -9.02
C SER A 68 11.46 10.61 -7.74
N ALA A 69 10.18 10.76 -7.37
CA ALA A 69 9.59 10.10 -6.20
C ALA A 69 9.41 8.59 -6.41
N LEU A 70 9.21 8.16 -7.66
CA LEU A 70 8.95 6.77 -8.07
C LEU A 70 10.23 6.04 -8.49
N GLU A 71 11.22 6.77 -9.03
CA GLU A 71 12.47 6.20 -9.51
C GLU A 71 13.23 5.47 -8.40
N ASN A 72 13.61 4.20 -8.64
CA ASN A 72 14.31 3.35 -7.68
C ASN A 72 13.64 3.32 -6.30
N LEU A 73 12.31 3.19 -6.24
CA LEU A 73 11.57 3.13 -4.99
C LEU A 73 12.02 1.93 -4.14
N THR A 74 12.81 2.21 -3.10
CA THR A 74 13.25 1.25 -2.09
C THR A 74 12.35 1.32 -0.86
N PRO A 75 12.37 0.31 0.03
CA PRO A 75 11.67 0.37 1.31
C PRO A 75 12.03 1.61 2.14
N ALA A 76 13.31 1.96 2.22
CA ALA A 76 13.80 3.14 2.94
C ALA A 76 13.26 4.45 2.34
N LYS A 77 13.26 4.57 1.01
CA LYS A 77 12.71 5.76 0.32
C LYS A 77 11.20 5.90 0.54
N GLY A 78 10.47 4.79 0.49
CA GLY A 78 9.03 4.80 0.81
C GLY A 78 8.77 5.19 2.27
N ALA A 79 9.59 4.71 3.21
CA ALA A 79 9.52 5.12 4.61
C ALA A 79 9.78 6.62 4.79
N GLU A 80 10.82 7.17 4.14
CA GLU A 80 11.14 8.61 4.15
C GLU A 80 9.96 9.45 3.66
N GLN A 81 9.34 9.07 2.53
CA GLN A 81 8.15 9.73 1.98
C GLN A 81 6.97 9.71 2.96
N ILE A 82 6.73 8.58 3.63
CA ILE A 82 5.67 8.46 4.63
C ILE A 82 5.98 9.33 5.85
N ILE A 83 7.22 9.38 6.32
CA ILE A 83 7.62 10.27 7.43
C ILE A 83 7.38 11.73 7.07
N ALA A 84 7.77 12.16 5.87
CA ALA A 84 7.52 13.53 5.41
C ALA A 84 6.03 13.89 5.45
N LEU A 85 5.15 12.96 5.02
CA LEU A 85 3.70 13.13 5.13
C LEU A 85 3.24 13.21 6.60
N LEU A 86 3.71 12.31 7.46
CA LEU A 86 3.32 12.29 8.87
C LEU A 86 3.75 13.57 9.60
N ASP A 87 4.88 14.15 9.23
CA ASP A 87 5.35 15.43 9.77
C ASP A 87 4.38 16.57 9.40
N LYS A 88 3.94 16.64 8.14
CA LYS A 88 2.92 17.62 7.71
C LYS A 88 1.57 17.42 8.40
N LEU A 89 1.22 16.16 8.69
CA LEU A 89 -0.02 15.80 9.41
C LEU A 89 0.08 16.00 10.93
N GLY A 90 1.27 16.29 11.47
CA GLY A 90 1.50 16.39 12.91
C GLY A 90 1.30 15.07 13.66
N VAL A 91 1.71 13.95 13.04
CA VAL A 91 1.64 12.60 13.62
C VAL A 91 3.04 12.19 14.09
N PRO A 92 3.39 12.41 15.36
CA PRO A 92 4.75 12.17 15.85
C PRO A 92 5.05 10.69 16.04
N LYS A 93 4.06 9.86 16.38
CA LYS A 93 4.23 8.42 16.61
C LYS A 93 2.96 7.67 16.26
N ALA A 94 3.07 6.52 15.60
CA ALA A 94 1.91 5.74 15.19
C ALA A 94 2.15 4.22 15.24
N THR A 95 1.04 3.47 15.28
CA THR A 95 1.03 2.05 14.90
C THR A 95 0.85 1.93 13.40
N PHE A 96 1.61 1.07 12.74
CA PHE A 96 1.55 0.90 11.29
C PHE A 96 0.98 -0.45 10.91
N TYR A 97 0.13 -0.47 9.90
CA TYR A 97 -0.26 -1.67 9.16
C TYR A 97 0.21 -1.56 7.72
N GLY A 98 0.79 -2.62 7.17
CA GLY A 98 1.16 -2.68 5.77
C GLY A 98 1.07 -4.10 5.21
N SER A 99 0.58 -4.21 3.99
CA SER A 99 0.50 -5.49 3.27
C SER A 99 1.40 -5.43 2.03
N SER A 100 2.02 -6.55 1.67
CA SER A 100 2.96 -6.65 0.55
C SER A 100 4.04 -5.55 0.59
N SER A 101 4.14 -4.68 -0.43
CA SER A 101 5.05 -3.52 -0.45
C SER A 101 4.81 -2.55 0.72
N GLY A 102 3.57 -2.34 1.16
CA GLY A 102 3.27 -1.54 2.35
C GLY A 102 3.90 -2.12 3.61
N GLY A 103 4.02 -3.44 3.69
CA GLY A 103 4.72 -4.12 4.77
C GLY A 103 6.24 -3.91 4.73
N LEU A 104 6.84 -3.81 3.54
CA LEU A 104 8.24 -3.41 3.39
C LEU A 104 8.48 -1.99 3.90
N PHE A 105 7.59 -1.04 3.60
CA PHE A 105 7.68 0.32 4.12
C PHE A 105 7.52 0.38 5.64
N ALA A 106 6.59 -0.41 6.21
CA ALA A 106 6.44 -0.53 7.67
C ALA A 106 7.69 -1.09 8.36
N LEU A 107 8.37 -2.07 7.75
CA LEU A 107 9.63 -2.60 8.26
C LEU A 107 10.76 -1.58 8.19
N ALA A 108 10.87 -0.85 7.08
CA ALA A 108 11.85 0.23 6.94
C ALA A 108 11.59 1.37 7.95
N LEU A 109 10.33 1.72 8.20
CA LEU A 109 9.97 2.67 9.27
C LEU A 109 10.45 2.20 10.65
N LEU A 110 10.26 0.93 10.98
CA LEU A 110 10.75 0.39 12.26
C LEU A 110 12.28 0.42 12.34
N GLN A 111 12.97 0.14 11.23
CA GLN A 111 14.42 0.07 11.17
C GLN A 111 15.09 1.45 11.24
N ASP A 112 14.58 2.41 10.47
CA ASP A 112 15.24 3.70 10.24
C ASP A 112 14.62 4.85 11.07
N TYR A 113 13.41 4.65 11.60
CA TYR A 113 12.62 5.66 12.34
C TYR A 113 11.93 5.05 13.58
N GLU A 114 12.62 4.21 14.35
CA GLU A 114 12.07 3.47 15.50
C GLU A 114 11.29 4.38 16.48
N GLU A 115 11.76 5.61 16.71
CA GLU A 115 11.12 6.57 17.60
C GLU A 115 9.72 7.00 17.14
N ARG A 116 9.44 6.88 15.84
CA ARG A 116 8.15 7.17 15.20
C ARG A 116 7.20 5.98 15.24
N VAL A 117 7.69 4.79 15.62
CA VAL A 117 6.94 3.54 15.57
C VAL A 117 6.52 3.09 16.96
N GLU A 118 5.21 2.95 17.16
CA GLU A 118 4.66 2.35 18.38
C GLU A 118 4.56 0.83 18.27
N ARG A 119 4.01 0.33 17.15
CA ARG A 119 3.89 -1.09 16.80
C ARG A 119 3.80 -1.23 15.28
N ILE A 120 4.14 -2.40 14.74
CA ILE A 120 3.89 -2.75 13.34
C ILE A 120 3.06 -4.03 13.22
N PHE A 121 2.17 -4.05 12.23
CA PHE A 121 1.45 -5.22 11.75
C PHE A 121 1.74 -5.36 10.26
N ILE A 122 2.33 -6.48 9.86
CA ILE A 122 2.72 -6.72 8.46
C ILE A 122 2.04 -7.98 7.93
N HIS A 123 1.67 -7.95 6.66
CA HIS A 123 0.96 -9.05 5.99
C HIS A 123 1.61 -9.35 4.64
N GLU A 124 1.99 -10.62 4.42
CA GLU A 124 2.50 -11.13 3.14
C GLU A 124 3.60 -10.28 2.50
N VAL A 125 4.62 -9.94 3.30
CA VAL A 125 5.73 -9.10 2.86
C VAL A 125 6.61 -9.87 1.86
N PRO A 126 6.86 -9.34 0.65
CA PRO A 126 7.70 -10.01 -0.34
C PRO A 126 9.17 -9.89 0.07
N MET A 127 9.74 -10.98 0.58
CA MET A 127 11.15 -11.06 0.99
C MET A 127 12.10 -11.49 -0.15
N HIS A 128 11.53 -11.89 -1.29
CA HIS A 128 12.26 -12.30 -2.47
C HIS A 128 11.59 -11.72 -3.72
N VAL A 129 12.38 -11.48 -4.76
CA VAL A 129 11.84 -11.10 -6.07
C VAL A 129 11.09 -12.29 -6.64
N ILE A 130 9.77 -12.16 -6.77
CA ILE A 130 8.94 -13.14 -7.46
C ILE A 130 9.27 -13.03 -8.95
N GLY A 131 9.95 -14.04 -9.52
CA GLY A 131 10.46 -14.01 -10.88
C GLY A 131 9.41 -13.62 -11.93
N GLY A 132 8.20 -14.17 -11.83
CA GLY A 132 7.10 -13.83 -12.74
C GLY A 132 6.62 -12.37 -12.66
N LEU A 133 6.85 -11.68 -11.53
CA LEU A 133 6.52 -10.27 -11.38
C LEU A 133 7.50 -9.35 -12.12
N ARG A 134 8.74 -9.80 -12.30
CA ARG A 134 9.78 -9.05 -13.01
C ARG A 134 9.52 -8.97 -14.51
N ASP A 135 8.95 -10.02 -15.08
CA ASP A 135 8.58 -10.03 -16.50
C ASP A 135 7.30 -9.22 -16.74
N TRP A 136 6.37 -9.21 -15.75
CA TRP A 136 5.14 -8.42 -15.79
C TRP A 136 5.37 -6.91 -15.94
N VAL A 137 6.28 -6.32 -15.15
CA VAL A 137 6.57 -4.87 -15.23
C VAL A 137 7.18 -4.42 -16.57
N ASN A 138 7.66 -5.37 -17.38
CA ASN A 138 8.22 -5.12 -18.71
C ASN A 138 7.23 -5.43 -19.84
N LEU A 139 6.00 -5.87 -19.52
CA LEU A 139 4.98 -6.07 -20.54
C LEU A 139 4.57 -4.71 -21.13
N PRO A 140 4.44 -4.62 -22.47
CA PRO A 140 3.93 -3.40 -23.09
C PRO A 140 2.52 -3.11 -22.55
N PRO A 141 2.10 -1.83 -22.48
CA PRO A 141 0.71 -1.47 -22.17
C PRO A 141 -0.20 -2.28 -23.09
N SER A 142 -0.96 -3.20 -22.53
CA SER A 142 -1.76 -4.16 -23.28
C SER A 142 -3.23 -3.91 -23.03
N GLU A 143 -4.09 -4.30 -23.97
CA GLU A 143 -5.53 -4.29 -23.79
C GLU A 143 -5.92 -5.13 -22.55
N ASP A 144 -6.85 -4.63 -21.73
CA ASP A 144 -7.23 -5.18 -20.42
C ASP A 144 -7.38 -6.72 -20.37
N GLY A 145 -7.87 -7.32 -21.45
CA GLY A 145 -8.02 -8.79 -21.55
C GLY A 145 -6.70 -9.57 -21.43
N LYS A 146 -5.59 -9.01 -21.93
CA LYS A 146 -4.26 -9.62 -21.82
C LYS A 146 -3.67 -9.47 -20.42
N ILE A 147 -3.92 -8.33 -19.76
CA ILE A 147 -3.56 -8.10 -18.36
C ILE A 147 -4.30 -9.12 -17.48
N ILE A 148 -5.61 -9.26 -17.66
CA ILE A 148 -6.44 -10.20 -16.89
C ILE A 148 -5.96 -11.64 -17.09
N ALA A 149 -5.70 -12.06 -18.33
CA ALA A 149 -5.21 -13.41 -18.61
C ALA A 149 -3.84 -13.68 -17.96
N HIS A 150 -2.93 -12.71 -18.00
CA HIS A 150 -1.62 -12.83 -17.36
C HIS A 150 -1.71 -12.81 -15.83
N CYS A 151 -2.57 -11.97 -15.23
CA CYS A 151 -2.82 -12.01 -13.79
C CYS A 151 -3.34 -13.38 -13.35
N LYS A 152 -4.31 -13.96 -14.09
CA LYS A 152 -4.80 -15.31 -13.80
C LYS A 152 -3.68 -16.35 -13.79
N GLU A 153 -2.80 -16.30 -14.80
CA GLU A 153 -1.65 -17.20 -14.90
C GLU A 153 -0.67 -17.01 -13.72
N LEU A 154 -0.31 -15.76 -13.42
CA LEU A 154 0.60 -15.42 -12.33
C LEU A 154 0.05 -15.91 -10.97
N PHE A 155 -1.20 -15.61 -10.65
CA PHE A 155 -1.79 -16.00 -9.37
C PHE A 155 -2.00 -17.52 -9.27
N ALA A 156 -2.41 -18.18 -10.36
CA ALA A 156 -2.68 -19.62 -10.35
C ALA A 156 -1.40 -20.47 -10.32
N ASN A 157 -0.37 -20.07 -11.07
CA ASN A 157 0.76 -20.94 -11.41
C ASN A 157 2.11 -20.44 -10.89
N VAL A 158 2.22 -19.17 -10.46
CA VAL A 158 3.49 -18.59 -9.97
C VAL A 158 3.41 -18.23 -8.49
N MET A 159 2.29 -17.68 -8.03
CA MET A 159 2.09 -17.27 -6.64
C MET A 159 1.24 -18.25 -5.83
N ASN A 160 1.00 -19.45 -6.38
CA ASN A 160 0.32 -20.52 -5.71
C ASN A 160 1.09 -21.83 -5.90
N GLU A 161 1.20 -22.61 -4.82
CA GLU A 161 1.88 -23.90 -4.81
C GLU A 161 0.97 -25.04 -5.33
N ASP A 162 -0.34 -24.82 -5.40
CA ASP A 162 -1.33 -25.80 -5.87
C ASP A 162 -2.35 -25.17 -6.83
N ALA A 163 -2.03 -25.25 -8.13
CA ALA A 163 -2.89 -24.79 -9.22
C ALA A 163 -4.20 -25.59 -9.32
N VAL A 164 -4.21 -26.87 -8.92
CA VAL A 164 -5.42 -27.70 -8.95
C VAL A 164 -6.39 -27.25 -7.87
N ALA A 165 -5.89 -26.93 -6.67
CA ALA A 165 -6.69 -26.32 -5.61
C ALA A 165 -7.24 -24.95 -6.05
N TRP A 166 -6.45 -24.12 -6.75
CA TRP A 166 -6.92 -22.84 -7.31
C TRP A 166 -8.11 -22.98 -8.23
N GLU A 167 -8.03 -23.89 -9.20
CA GLU A 167 -9.11 -24.14 -10.17
C GLU A 167 -10.36 -24.70 -9.48
N SER A 168 -10.20 -25.46 -8.39
CA SER A 168 -11.30 -26.02 -7.61
C SER A 168 -12.14 -24.98 -6.85
N LEU A 169 -11.64 -23.75 -6.66
CA LEU A 169 -12.36 -22.65 -6.01
C LEU A 169 -13.52 -22.08 -6.85
N GLY A 170 -13.61 -22.44 -8.13
CA GLY A 170 -14.69 -22.02 -9.03
C GLY A 170 -14.58 -20.58 -9.56
N HIS A 171 -15.43 -20.23 -10.54
CA HIS A 171 -15.35 -18.96 -11.27
C HIS A 171 -15.70 -17.69 -10.48
N ASP A 172 -16.16 -17.81 -9.23
CA ASP A 172 -16.59 -16.68 -8.39
C ASP A 172 -15.45 -16.08 -7.53
N SER A 173 -14.23 -16.63 -7.57
CA SER A 173 -13.07 -16.13 -6.82
C SER A 173 -12.42 -14.87 -7.41
N GLY A 174 -12.74 -14.54 -8.67
CA GLY A 174 -12.40 -13.25 -9.28
C GLY A 174 -13.52 -12.25 -9.01
N GLY A 175 -13.32 -11.37 -8.02
CA GLY A 175 -14.32 -10.39 -7.58
C GLY A 175 -15.10 -9.74 -8.74
N ARG A 176 -16.43 -9.73 -8.61
CA ARG A 176 -17.31 -9.00 -9.53
C ARG A 176 -16.96 -7.51 -9.47
N SER A 177 -16.74 -6.95 -10.66
CA SER A 177 -16.50 -5.54 -11.00
C SER A 177 -17.32 -4.53 -10.21
#